data_AF-A0A1M8A797-F1
#
_entry.id   AF-A0A1M8A797-F1
#
_cell.length_a   1.000
_cell.length_b   1.000
_cell.length_c   1.000
_cell.angle_alpha   90.00
_cell.angle_beta   90.00
_cell.angle_gamma   90.00
#
_symmetry.space_group_name_H-M   'P 1'
#
loop_
_entity.id
_entity.type
_entity.pdbx_description
1 polymer ?
#
loop_
_entity_poly.entity_id
_entity_poly.type
_entity_poly.pdbx_seq_one_letter_code
_entity_poly.pdbx_strand_id
1 'polypeptide(L)'
;MMMLGEGAFVFRHVRNTLRSIGKDNCLRCNGYAVLVNPKSSVDTVLGTTAPQPPTVKQFTDGNKNDTLSYRQDFEFFSNMINHQSSKISLEGRRAQVERIKSSATGSRRGGFLPDSSQAIADKLNEAIDFWDEHPSMFQNFETNTMEADSNHEKQCKDIAIIKRDLISVARQLLQRSPPMATNMKQFLHEMHTKVNAQLSTTLPYEPMPKVGRKVNLTSATSTRDEINQAEEDGVLLMCYVNCSVPEKETVNFCSGFAVQGGSSISPEDSPGRGELVITCAHEMETVVPAAECPDNGVILAMSRKGHIFPVERLLSYMPSTDLSLLQLSENAIQIDPLTRQIRPVIESQLETLPVSPYPAVVNTELSVCSFGGWLPRTDETSGMVSRFLHEEVIRNRWARATLVGYRDPIGRQAETGTYDELAQLDFVLDYESPETPASIKDAVKASSFAFPMPGSSGGPVVDVNTGSVVGIVRGTKSSKLGDSRGDAVPAEKVFEFFALPGLGKRR
;
A
#
# COMPACT_ATOMS: atom_id res chain seq x y z
N MET A 1 -13.66 -9.06 49.83
CA MET A 1 -14.96 -9.10 49.13
C MET A 1 -14.85 -8.16 47.94
N MET A 2 -14.36 -8.68 46.81
CA MET A 2 -14.24 -7.97 45.54
C MET A 2 -15.18 -8.65 44.56
N MET A 3 -16.13 -7.89 44.03
CA MET A 3 -17.13 -8.32 43.07
C MET A 3 -16.47 -8.48 41.69
N LEU A 4 -16.50 -9.68 41.14
CA LEU A 4 -16.17 -9.96 39.74
C LEU A 4 -17.40 -9.61 38.90
N GLY A 5 -17.25 -8.70 37.94
CA GLY A 5 -18.31 -8.33 37.00
C GLY A 5 -18.42 -9.36 35.86
N GLU A 6 -19.63 -9.84 35.63
CA GLU A 6 -19.98 -10.75 34.53
C GLU A 6 -19.95 -10.00 33.19
N GLY A 7 -19.05 -10.39 32.29
CA GLY A 7 -19.05 -9.96 30.89
C GLY A 7 -19.64 -11.04 29.99
N ALA A 8 -20.58 -10.69 29.12
CA ALA A 8 -21.15 -11.61 28.13
C ALA A 8 -20.29 -11.68 26.87
N PHE A 9 -20.07 -12.88 26.35
CA PHE A 9 -19.34 -13.14 25.09
C PHE A 9 -20.32 -13.63 24.02
N VAL A 10 -20.19 -13.12 22.79
CA VAL A 10 -20.96 -13.61 21.63
C VAL A 10 -19.99 -14.25 20.64
N PHE A 11 -20.16 -15.54 20.38
CA PHE A 11 -19.37 -16.28 19.40
C PHE A 11 -20.10 -16.34 18.06
N ARG A 12 -19.42 -15.95 16.96
CA ARG A 12 -19.94 -16.10 15.59
C ARG A 12 -19.09 -17.11 14.83
N HIS A 13 -19.73 -18.09 14.19
CA HIS A 13 -19.08 -19.06 13.31
C HIS A 13 -19.10 -18.56 11.86
N VAL A 14 -17.95 -18.61 11.19
CA VAL A 14 -17.81 -18.40 9.75
C VAL A 14 -17.24 -19.69 9.15
N ARG A 15 -17.96 -20.30 8.20
CA ARG A 15 -17.50 -21.48 7.44
C ARG A 15 -16.90 -21.00 6.12
N ASN A 16 -15.61 -21.24 5.90
CA ASN A 16 -14.98 -21.11 4.60
C ASN A 16 -14.98 -22.46 3.89
N THR A 17 -15.48 -22.50 2.66
CA THR A 17 -15.48 -23.69 1.80
C THR A 17 -14.34 -23.56 0.80
N LEU A 18 -13.27 -24.33 0.98
CA LEU A 18 -12.21 -24.51 -0.03
C LEU A 18 -12.17 -25.97 -0.47
N ARG A 19 -12.13 -26.20 -1.78
CA ARG A 19 -11.98 -27.53 -2.40
C ARG A 19 -10.54 -28.02 -2.21
N SER A 20 -10.38 -29.19 -1.57
CA SER A 20 -9.10 -29.87 -1.39
C SER A 20 -8.79 -30.84 -2.54
N ILE A 21 -7.52 -30.89 -2.97
CA ILE A 21 -6.89 -32.14 -3.40
C ILE A 21 -5.63 -32.30 -2.52
N GLY A 22 -5.56 -33.40 -1.77
CA GLY A 22 -4.42 -33.74 -0.92
C GLY A 22 -4.83 -33.93 0.54
N LYS A 23 -4.70 -35.18 1.02
CA LYS A 23 -5.13 -35.61 2.36
C LYS A 23 -4.22 -35.06 3.46
N ASP A 24 -4.83 -34.92 4.62
CA ASP A 24 -4.27 -34.67 5.96
C ASP A 24 -3.92 -33.22 6.30
N ASN A 25 -4.94 -32.47 6.74
CA ASN A 25 -4.76 -31.39 7.73
C ASN A 25 -6.01 -31.18 8.57
N CYS A 26 -5.81 -31.15 9.89
CA CYS A 26 -6.82 -30.95 10.91
C CYS A 26 -7.34 -29.49 10.85
N LEU A 27 -8.64 -29.32 10.52
CA LEU A 27 -9.31 -28.02 10.52
C LEU A 27 -9.40 -27.47 11.95
N ARG A 28 -8.61 -26.44 12.27
CA ARG A 28 -8.83 -25.60 13.46
C ARG A 28 -9.80 -24.46 13.12
N CYS A 29 -10.90 -24.40 13.85
CA CYS A 29 -11.84 -23.28 13.81
C CYS A 29 -11.28 -22.11 14.62
N ASN A 30 -11.09 -20.96 13.99
CA ASN A 30 -10.70 -19.72 14.66
C ASN A 30 -11.95 -18.95 15.10
N GLY A 31 -12.11 -18.71 16.41
CA GLY A 31 -13.06 -17.75 16.96
C GLY A 31 -12.30 -16.56 17.54
N TYR A 32 -12.77 -15.35 17.28
CA TYR A 32 -12.26 -14.13 17.92
C TYR A 32 -13.17 -13.75 19.08
N ALA A 33 -12.58 -13.31 20.20
CA ALA A 33 -13.28 -12.64 21.27
C ALA A 33 -12.88 -11.16 21.25
N VAL A 34 -13.85 -10.25 21.18
CA VAL A 34 -13.63 -8.81 21.23
C VAL A 34 -14.35 -8.26 22.45
N LEU A 35 -13.65 -7.41 23.22
CA LEU A 35 -14.19 -6.73 24.39
C LEU A 35 -15.25 -5.70 23.96
N VAL A 36 -16.45 -5.81 24.52
CA VAL A 36 -17.53 -4.84 24.31
C VAL A 36 -17.31 -3.66 25.26
N ASN A 37 -17.19 -2.45 24.71
CA ASN A 37 -17.21 -1.21 25.50
C ASN A 37 -18.67 -0.82 25.79
N PRO A 38 -19.14 -0.89 27.05
CA PRO A 38 -20.54 -0.59 27.37
C PRO A 38 -20.90 0.90 27.23
N LYS A 39 -19.92 1.78 27.00
CA LYS A 39 -20.15 3.23 26.84
C LYS A 39 -20.35 3.70 25.39
N SER A 40 -20.11 2.84 24.40
CA SER A 40 -20.19 3.22 22.97
C SER A 40 -21.09 2.31 22.15
N SER A 41 -21.85 1.41 22.77
CA SER A 41 -22.74 0.49 22.04
C SER A 41 -24.22 0.86 22.23
N VAL A 42 -24.76 1.48 21.17
CA VAL A 42 -26.18 1.48 20.76
C VAL A 42 -27.19 2.20 21.67
N ASP A 43 -27.87 3.16 21.05
CA ASP A 43 -29.05 3.88 21.52
C ASP A 43 -30.12 2.94 22.11
N THR A 44 -30.55 3.19 23.36
CA THR A 44 -31.61 2.43 24.04
C THR A 44 -33.00 2.57 23.41
N VAL A 45 -33.13 3.40 22.36
CA VAL A 45 -34.39 3.68 21.66
C VAL A 45 -34.70 2.67 20.55
N LEU A 46 -33.69 1.94 20.05
CA LEU A 46 -33.89 0.86 19.09
C LEU A 46 -34.14 -0.45 19.84
N GLY A 47 -35.39 -0.65 20.26
CA GLY A 47 -35.84 -1.87 20.93
C GLY A 47 -35.42 -3.12 20.17
N THR A 48 -34.54 -3.93 20.77
CA THR A 48 -34.11 -5.21 20.23
C THR A 48 -35.02 -6.32 20.74
N THR A 49 -36.18 -6.52 20.10
CA THR A 49 -36.82 -7.84 20.11
C THR A 49 -36.23 -8.65 18.97
N ALA A 50 -35.46 -9.68 19.31
CA ALA A 50 -34.98 -10.65 18.34
C ALA A 50 -36.18 -11.27 17.59
N PRO A 51 -36.14 -11.37 16.25
CA PRO A 51 -37.22 -12.00 15.50
C PRO A 51 -37.38 -13.46 15.95
N GLN A 52 -38.63 -13.90 16.14
CA GLN A 52 -38.89 -15.28 16.53
C GLN A 52 -38.41 -16.25 15.43
N PRO A 53 -37.77 -17.36 15.80
CA PRO A 53 -37.38 -18.38 14.84
C PRO A 53 -38.62 -18.96 14.15
N PRO A 54 -38.52 -19.33 12.86
CA PRO A 54 -39.64 -19.87 12.12
C PRO A 54 -40.13 -21.18 12.76
N THR A 55 -41.41 -21.21 13.12
CA THR A 55 -42.05 -22.38 13.73
C THR A 55 -42.23 -23.48 12.68
N VAL A 56 -41.60 -24.63 12.90
CA VAL A 56 -41.78 -25.83 12.08
C VAL A 56 -43.16 -26.41 12.37
N LYS A 57 -44.18 -26.00 11.61
CA LYS A 57 -45.45 -26.74 11.49
C LYS A 57 -45.96 -26.70 10.05
N GLN A 58 -46.31 -27.90 9.57
CA GLN A 58 -47.15 -28.22 8.41
C GLN A 58 -46.52 -28.14 7.01
N PHE A 59 -45.86 -29.23 6.63
CA PHE A 59 -45.97 -29.78 5.27
C PHE A 59 -46.19 -31.30 5.37
N THR A 60 -47.39 -31.68 5.78
CA THR A 60 -48.01 -32.94 5.35
C THR A 60 -49.15 -32.53 4.46
N ASP A 61 -48.92 -32.51 3.15
CA ASP A 61 -49.83 -33.07 2.14
C ASP A 61 -49.38 -32.74 0.72
N GLY A 62 -49.22 -33.81 -0.07
CA GLY A 62 -49.51 -33.85 -1.51
C GLY A 62 -48.72 -32.96 -2.47
N ASN A 63 -47.64 -33.48 -3.05
CA ASN A 63 -47.66 -33.93 -4.46
C ASN A 63 -46.30 -34.51 -4.86
N LYS A 64 -46.32 -35.73 -5.39
CA LYS A 64 -45.20 -36.33 -6.10
C LYS A 64 -45.24 -35.76 -7.53
N ASN A 65 -44.29 -34.91 -7.88
CA ASN A 65 -43.73 -34.71 -9.23
C ASN A 65 -42.93 -33.40 -9.24
N ASP A 66 -41.66 -33.45 -8.83
CA ASP A 66 -40.65 -32.47 -9.26
C ASP A 66 -39.25 -33.00 -8.97
N THR A 67 -38.76 -33.86 -9.86
CA THR A 67 -37.36 -34.34 -9.90
C THR A 67 -36.75 -34.13 -11.28
N LEU A 68 -37.04 -33.00 -11.92
CA LEU A 68 -36.47 -32.64 -13.23
C LEU A 68 -35.60 -31.37 -13.25
N SER A 69 -35.48 -30.62 -12.15
CA SER A 69 -34.64 -29.39 -12.14
C SER A 69 -33.14 -29.66 -11.96
N TYR A 70 -32.74 -30.81 -11.42
CA TYR A 70 -31.33 -31.04 -11.06
C TYR A 70 -30.41 -31.37 -12.25
N ARG A 71 -30.98 -31.74 -13.41
CA ARG A 71 -30.20 -32.14 -14.59
C ARG A 71 -29.86 -30.96 -15.51
N GLN A 72 -30.68 -29.90 -15.51
CA GLN A 72 -30.48 -28.71 -16.34
C GLN A 72 -29.39 -27.78 -15.78
N ASP A 73 -29.24 -27.72 -14.45
CA ASP A 73 -28.22 -26.87 -13.81
C ASP A 73 -26.79 -27.37 -14.02
N PHE A 74 -26.61 -28.68 -14.27
CA PHE A 74 -25.29 -29.27 -14.51
C PHE A 74 -24.77 -29.04 -15.94
N GLU A 75 -25.67 -29.02 -16.93
CA GLU A 75 -25.32 -28.65 -18.32
C GLU A 75 -25.05 -27.15 -18.43
N PHE A 76 -25.76 -26.33 -17.67
CA PHE A 76 -25.52 -24.89 -17.59
C PHE A 76 -24.11 -24.57 -17.05
N PHE A 77 -23.67 -25.22 -15.99
CA PHE A 77 -22.32 -25.04 -15.45
C PHE A 77 -21.22 -25.59 -16.36
N SER A 78 -21.47 -26.69 -17.08
CA SER A 78 -20.50 -27.28 -18.02
C SER A 78 -20.26 -26.39 -19.25
N ASN A 79 -21.28 -25.65 -19.69
CA ASN A 79 -21.16 -24.70 -20.79
C ASN A 79 -20.45 -23.40 -20.39
N MET A 80 -20.34 -23.10 -19.10
CA MET A 80 -19.68 -21.89 -18.58
C MET A 80 -18.15 -22.08 -18.43
N ILE A 81 -17.65 -23.32 -18.43
CA ILE A 81 -16.23 -23.64 -18.20
C ILE A 81 -15.44 -23.81 -19.52
N ASN A 82 -16.11 -24.05 -20.65
CA ASN A 82 -15.44 -24.22 -21.95
C ASN A 82 -15.45 -22.92 -22.77
N HIS A 83 -14.44 -22.07 -22.57
CA HIS A 83 -14.21 -20.89 -23.41
C HIS A 83 -13.24 -21.21 -24.56
N GLN A 84 -13.78 -21.44 -25.76
CA GLN A 84 -13.11 -21.08 -27.01
C GLN A 84 -13.98 -20.04 -27.75
N SER A 85 -13.39 -18.85 -27.98
CA SER A 85 -13.76 -17.72 -28.84
C SER A 85 -15.23 -17.54 -29.27
N SER A 86 -15.86 -16.38 -29.08
CA SER A 86 -15.70 -15.24 -29.98
C SER A 86 -16.58 -14.06 -29.54
N LYS A 87 -16.26 -12.85 -30.06
CA LYS A 87 -16.92 -11.55 -29.90
C LYS A 87 -18.40 -11.63 -29.48
N ILE A 88 -18.69 -11.27 -28.23
CA ILE A 88 -20.06 -11.14 -27.73
C ILE A 88 -20.54 -9.71 -28.01
N SER A 89 -21.59 -9.60 -28.84
CA SER A 89 -22.30 -8.34 -29.12
C SER A 89 -22.87 -7.72 -27.83
N LEU A 90 -22.81 -6.39 -27.72
CA LEU A 90 -23.33 -5.58 -26.62
C LEU A 90 -24.83 -5.84 -26.34
N GLU A 91 -25.58 -6.22 -27.38
CA GLU A 91 -27.00 -6.59 -27.26
C GLU A 91 -27.21 -7.86 -26.42
N GLY A 92 -26.23 -8.77 -26.45
CA GLY A 92 -26.24 -9.99 -25.63
C GLY A 92 -26.14 -9.69 -24.13
N ARG A 93 -25.45 -8.61 -23.74
CA ARG A 93 -25.38 -8.16 -22.33
C ARG A 93 -26.68 -7.52 -21.87
N ARG A 94 -27.39 -6.80 -22.75
CA ARG A 94 -28.71 -6.20 -22.46
C ARG A 94 -29.75 -7.27 -22.15
N ALA A 95 -29.80 -8.34 -22.94
CA ALA A 95 -30.68 -9.49 -22.71
C ALA A 95 -30.35 -10.26 -21.41
N GLN A 96 -29.09 -10.27 -20.99
CA GLN A 96 -28.64 -10.95 -19.77
C GLN A 96 -29.04 -10.18 -18.49
N VAL A 97 -29.03 -8.85 -18.53
CA VAL A 97 -29.49 -7.99 -17.43
C VAL A 97 -31.01 -8.08 -17.24
N GLU A 98 -31.78 -8.14 -18.32
CA GLU A 98 -33.24 -8.34 -18.23
C GLU A 98 -33.63 -9.72 -17.69
N ARG A 99 -32.84 -10.77 -17.98
CA ARG A 99 -33.13 -12.14 -17.50
C ARG A 99 -32.88 -12.30 -15.99
N ILE A 100 -31.92 -11.56 -15.41
CA ILE A 100 -31.69 -11.52 -13.96
C ILE A 100 -32.86 -10.82 -13.23
N LYS A 101 -33.55 -9.88 -13.91
CA LYS A 101 -34.72 -9.15 -13.41
C LYS A 101 -35.92 -10.07 -13.11
N SER A 102 -36.11 -11.13 -13.90
CA SER A 102 -37.22 -12.08 -13.73
C SER A 102 -37.07 -13.07 -12.59
N SER A 103 -35.85 -13.27 -12.05
CA SER A 103 -35.59 -14.28 -11.02
C SER A 103 -35.49 -13.71 -9.59
N ALA A 104 -35.43 -12.39 -9.41
CA ALA A 104 -35.10 -11.78 -8.13
C ALA A 104 -36.24 -11.03 -7.41
N THR A 105 -37.39 -10.77 -8.06
CA THR A 105 -38.47 -9.99 -7.43
C THR A 105 -39.63 -10.85 -6.97
N GLY A 106 -39.47 -11.45 -5.78
CA GLY A 106 -40.59 -11.89 -4.96
C GLY A 106 -41.40 -10.69 -4.49
N SER A 107 -42.66 -10.63 -4.92
CA SER A 107 -43.62 -9.58 -4.58
C SER A 107 -43.91 -9.52 -3.07
N ARG A 108 -43.75 -8.34 -2.46
CA ARG A 108 -44.78 -7.60 -1.67
C ARG A 108 -44.15 -6.58 -0.70
N ARG A 109 -44.26 -5.28 -1.02
CA ARG A 109 -45.05 -4.25 -0.30
C ARG A 109 -44.67 -2.87 -0.86
N GLY A 110 -45.70 -2.11 -1.22
CA GLY A 110 -45.59 -0.84 -1.93
C GLY A 110 -44.92 0.27 -1.13
N GLY A 111 -43.82 0.76 -1.68
CA GLY A 111 -43.33 2.12 -1.54
C GLY A 111 -42.71 2.50 -2.88
N PHE A 112 -43.09 3.64 -3.45
CA PHE A 112 -42.49 4.16 -4.69
C PHE A 112 -41.01 4.49 -4.42
N LEU A 113 -40.12 3.55 -4.75
CA LEU A 113 -38.70 3.84 -4.87
C LEU A 113 -38.47 4.43 -6.28
N PRO A 114 -37.81 5.60 -6.40
CA PRO A 114 -37.44 6.13 -7.70
C PRO A 114 -36.52 5.14 -8.42
N ASP A 115 -36.81 4.89 -9.69
CA ASP A 115 -36.13 3.90 -10.51
C ASP A 115 -34.70 4.34 -10.83
N SER A 116 -33.78 4.08 -9.90
CA SER A 116 -32.35 4.39 -10.04
C SER A 116 -31.71 3.67 -11.22
N SER A 117 -32.37 2.63 -11.78
CA SER A 117 -31.86 1.91 -12.93
C SER A 117 -32.00 2.70 -14.23
N GLN A 118 -33.07 3.49 -14.35
CA GLN A 118 -33.26 4.39 -15.49
C GLN A 118 -32.21 5.51 -15.46
N ALA A 119 -31.96 6.11 -14.29
CA ALA A 119 -30.94 7.14 -14.14
C ALA A 119 -29.51 6.65 -14.46
N ILE A 120 -29.19 5.38 -14.18
CA ILE A 120 -27.90 4.78 -14.53
C ILE A 120 -27.82 4.49 -16.03
N ALA A 121 -28.91 4.00 -16.64
CA ALA A 121 -28.97 3.77 -18.09
C ALA A 121 -28.85 5.08 -18.87
N ASP A 122 -29.51 6.14 -18.41
CA ASP A 122 -29.47 7.46 -19.04
C ASP A 122 -28.07 8.07 -18.95
N LYS A 123 -27.39 7.96 -17.79
CA LYS A 123 -25.98 8.39 -17.63
C LYS A 123 -25.01 7.57 -18.47
N LEU A 124 -25.27 6.28 -18.66
CA LEU A 124 -24.44 5.44 -19.53
C LEU A 124 -24.57 5.86 -20.99
N ASN A 125 -25.80 6.14 -21.44
CA ASN A 125 -26.05 6.63 -22.80
C ASN A 125 -25.42 8.01 -23.01
N GLU A 126 -25.55 8.92 -22.04
CA GLU A 126 -24.91 10.24 -22.10
C GLU A 126 -23.37 10.15 -22.22
N ALA A 127 -22.75 9.20 -21.51
CA ALA A 127 -21.31 8.95 -21.65
C ALA A 127 -20.93 8.35 -23.00
N ILE A 128 -21.77 7.46 -23.55
CA ILE A 128 -21.56 6.88 -24.89
C ILE A 128 -21.68 7.96 -25.96
N ASP A 129 -22.74 8.77 -25.91
CA ASP A 129 -22.96 9.87 -26.85
C ASP A 129 -21.81 10.89 -26.77
N PHE A 130 -21.36 11.24 -25.56
CA PHE A 130 -20.21 12.12 -25.35
C PHE A 130 -18.92 11.56 -25.97
N TRP A 131 -18.69 10.24 -25.90
CA TRP A 131 -17.52 9.60 -26.51
C TRP A 131 -17.60 9.53 -28.04
N ASP A 132 -18.78 9.28 -28.59
CA ASP A 132 -19.01 9.27 -30.03
C ASP A 132 -18.87 10.68 -30.64
N GLU A 133 -19.19 11.73 -29.87
CA GLU A 133 -19.00 13.13 -30.27
C GLU A 133 -17.55 13.62 -30.18
N HIS A 134 -16.69 12.98 -29.38
CA HIS A 134 -15.29 13.40 -29.15
C HIS A 134 -14.25 12.31 -29.52
N PRO A 135 -14.24 11.78 -30.77
CA PRO A 135 -13.36 10.67 -31.17
C PRO A 135 -11.86 11.03 -31.13
N SER A 136 -11.51 12.32 -31.11
CA SER A 136 -10.14 12.81 -30.95
C SER A 136 -9.55 12.55 -29.55
N MET A 137 -10.37 12.29 -28.53
CA MET A 137 -9.87 11.88 -27.21
C MET A 137 -9.15 10.52 -27.24
N PHE A 138 -9.46 9.64 -28.22
CA PHE A 138 -8.74 8.37 -28.40
C PHE A 138 -7.40 8.52 -29.14
N GLN A 139 -7.30 9.47 -30.09
CA GLN A 139 -6.08 9.62 -30.90
C GLN A 139 -4.87 10.13 -30.10
N ASN A 140 -5.11 10.83 -28.98
CA ASN A 140 -4.04 11.30 -28.10
C ASN A 140 -3.43 10.21 -27.19
N PHE A 141 -4.03 9.00 -27.11
CA PHE A 141 -3.50 7.91 -26.29
C PHE A 141 -2.57 6.96 -27.04
N GLU A 142 -2.62 6.89 -28.37
CA GLU A 142 -1.83 5.92 -29.16
C GLU A 142 -0.62 6.49 -29.91
N THR A 143 -0.32 7.81 -29.85
CA THR A 143 0.77 8.39 -30.66
C THR A 143 1.77 9.33 -29.97
N ASN A 144 1.67 9.57 -28.66
CA ASN A 144 2.67 10.41 -27.95
C ASN A 144 3.79 9.59 -27.27
N THR A 145 4.53 8.80 -28.06
CA THR A 145 5.72 8.06 -27.57
C THR A 145 7.07 8.63 -28.01
N MET A 146 7.18 9.72 -28.78
CA MET A 146 8.50 10.09 -29.33
C MET A 146 8.87 11.60 -29.40
N GLU A 147 8.32 12.49 -28.58
CA GLU A 147 8.81 13.89 -28.51
C GLU A 147 8.95 14.47 -27.07
N ALA A 148 9.26 13.61 -26.09
CA ALA A 148 9.60 14.02 -24.72
C ALA A 148 11.11 13.96 -24.40
N ASP A 149 11.95 13.77 -25.43
CA ASP A 149 13.34 13.32 -25.24
C ASP A 149 14.33 14.38 -24.73
N SER A 150 14.06 15.68 -24.90
CA SER A 150 15.05 16.71 -24.52
C SER A 150 15.09 17.03 -23.01
N ASN A 151 13.98 16.83 -22.30
CA ASN A 151 13.91 17.01 -20.84
C ASN A 151 14.17 15.71 -20.06
N HIS A 152 13.86 14.54 -20.65
CA HIS A 152 14.17 13.24 -20.05
C HIS A 152 15.68 12.95 -19.99
N GLU A 153 16.46 13.46 -20.94
CA GLU A 153 17.90 13.18 -21.04
C GLU A 153 18.72 13.76 -19.88
N LYS A 154 18.29 14.87 -19.27
CA LYS A 154 18.96 15.48 -18.10
C LYS A 154 18.56 14.83 -16.78
N GLN A 155 17.27 14.53 -16.58
CA GLN A 155 16.77 13.77 -15.42
C GLN A 155 17.43 12.38 -15.33
N CYS A 156 17.85 11.82 -16.48
CA CYS A 156 18.54 10.54 -16.57
C CYS A 156 19.98 10.58 -16.02
N LYS A 157 20.68 11.72 -16.02
CA LYS A 157 22.11 11.78 -15.65
C LYS A 157 22.35 11.63 -14.15
N ASP A 158 21.54 12.28 -13.31
CA ASP A 158 21.73 12.22 -11.85
C ASP A 158 21.32 10.86 -11.28
N ILE A 159 20.21 10.30 -11.77
CA ILE A 159 19.81 8.93 -11.44
C ILE A 159 20.89 7.94 -11.87
N ALA A 160 21.48 8.11 -13.06
CA ALA A 160 22.55 7.22 -13.53
C ALA A 160 23.78 7.26 -12.60
N ILE A 161 24.13 8.43 -12.05
CA ILE A 161 25.22 8.56 -11.06
C ILE A 161 24.88 7.79 -9.78
N ILE A 162 23.69 8.00 -9.22
CA ILE A 162 23.23 7.31 -8.00
C ILE A 162 23.23 5.79 -8.23
N LYS A 163 22.69 5.32 -9.36
CA LYS A 163 22.69 3.90 -9.73
C LYS A 163 24.10 3.33 -9.79
N ARG A 164 25.03 4.02 -10.48
CA ARG A 164 26.42 3.57 -10.61
C ARG A 164 27.11 3.46 -9.25
N ASP A 165 26.89 4.43 -8.38
CA ASP A 165 27.51 4.49 -7.07
C ASP A 165 26.92 3.38 -6.15
N LEU A 166 25.60 3.13 -6.23
CA LEU A 166 24.94 2.00 -5.55
C LEU A 166 25.41 0.63 -6.05
N ILE A 167 25.62 0.45 -7.36
CA ILE A 167 26.20 -0.78 -7.92
C ILE A 167 27.63 -0.99 -7.39
N SER A 168 28.42 0.09 -7.33
CA SER A 168 29.77 0.05 -6.76
C SER A 168 29.76 -0.36 -5.28
N VAL A 169 28.77 0.10 -4.52
CA VAL A 169 28.57 -0.30 -3.12
C VAL A 169 28.17 -1.76 -3.02
N ALA A 170 27.16 -2.17 -3.76
CA ALA A 170 26.66 -3.54 -3.77
C ALA A 170 27.77 -4.56 -4.04
N ARG A 171 28.61 -4.30 -5.06
CA ARG A 171 29.77 -5.16 -5.38
C ARG A 171 30.76 -5.25 -4.22
N GLN A 172 31.10 -4.13 -3.58
CA GLN A 172 32.03 -4.13 -2.44
C GLN A 172 31.44 -4.84 -1.22
N LEU A 173 30.13 -4.71 -0.96
CA LEU A 173 29.46 -5.41 0.15
C LEU A 173 29.39 -6.92 -0.07
N LEU A 174 29.10 -7.36 -1.30
CA LEU A 174 29.09 -8.77 -1.68
C LEU A 174 30.47 -9.43 -1.62
N GLN A 175 31.55 -8.66 -1.76
CA GLN A 175 32.93 -9.14 -1.68
C GLN A 175 33.47 -9.23 -0.24
N ARG A 176 32.78 -8.68 0.76
CA ARG A 176 33.22 -8.72 2.17
C ARG A 176 32.84 -10.05 2.82
N SER A 177 33.74 -10.54 3.69
CA SER A 177 33.54 -11.73 4.52
C SER A 177 33.74 -11.35 5.99
N PRO A 178 32.69 -11.42 6.84
CA PRO A 178 31.32 -11.82 6.54
C PRO A 178 30.55 -10.78 5.68
N PRO A 179 29.52 -11.20 4.93
CA PRO A 179 28.68 -10.28 4.17
C PRO A 179 27.93 -9.34 5.12
N MET A 180 27.96 -8.04 4.82
CA MET A 180 27.29 -7.00 5.61
C MET A 180 25.83 -6.79 5.21
N ALA A 181 25.39 -7.38 4.10
CA ALA A 181 24.02 -7.29 3.60
C ALA A 181 23.51 -8.70 3.32
N THR A 182 22.22 -8.92 3.53
CA THR A 182 21.60 -10.18 3.10
C THR A 182 21.52 -10.21 1.58
N ASN A 183 21.97 -11.31 0.99
CA ASN A 183 21.86 -11.51 -0.45
C ASN A 183 20.40 -11.77 -0.85
N MET A 184 20.06 -11.46 -2.10
CA MET A 184 18.69 -11.58 -2.61
C MET A 184 18.10 -12.98 -2.46
N LYS A 185 18.91 -14.04 -2.57
CA LYS A 185 18.45 -15.43 -2.44
C LYS A 185 18.02 -15.77 -1.01
N GLN A 186 18.80 -15.38 -0.02
CA GLN A 186 18.44 -15.52 1.38
C GLN A 186 17.20 -14.66 1.67
N PHE A 187 17.13 -13.46 1.12
CA PHE A 187 15.98 -12.58 1.27
C PHE A 187 14.67 -13.21 0.75
N LEU A 188 14.71 -13.85 -0.41
CA LEU A 188 13.57 -14.61 -0.95
C LEU A 188 13.17 -15.80 -0.08
N HIS A 189 14.16 -16.51 0.46
CA HIS A 189 13.87 -17.56 1.42
C HIS A 189 13.20 -16.99 2.68
N GLU A 190 13.63 -15.83 3.15
CA GLU A 190 13.00 -15.09 4.24
C GLU A 190 11.57 -14.67 3.87
N MET A 191 11.30 -14.23 2.63
CA MET A 191 9.93 -13.88 2.20
C MET A 191 8.96 -15.05 2.37
N HIS A 192 9.37 -16.27 2.02
CA HIS A 192 8.52 -17.46 2.18
C HIS A 192 8.39 -17.92 3.63
N THR A 193 9.43 -17.75 4.44
CA THR A 193 9.46 -18.25 5.83
C THR A 193 8.92 -17.26 6.86
N LYS A 194 8.89 -15.96 6.51
CA LYS A 194 8.46 -14.86 7.37
C LYS A 194 7.13 -14.23 6.94
N VAL A 195 6.34 -14.95 6.14
CA VAL A 195 4.98 -14.54 5.78
C VAL A 195 4.14 -14.36 7.05
N ASN A 196 3.58 -13.17 7.24
CA ASN A 196 2.76 -12.79 8.39
C ASN A 196 3.44 -13.05 9.75
N ALA A 197 4.78 -13.02 9.80
CA ALA A 197 5.52 -13.15 11.05
C ALA A 197 5.28 -11.92 11.94
N GLN A 198 5.02 -12.14 13.22
CA GLN A 198 4.84 -11.06 14.19
C GLN A 198 6.04 -11.00 15.14
N LEU A 199 6.58 -9.80 15.33
CA LEU A 199 7.65 -9.52 16.28
C LEU A 199 7.14 -9.52 17.71
N SER A 200 8.01 -9.82 18.66
CA SER A 200 7.71 -9.77 20.11
C SER A 200 7.66 -8.35 20.65
N THR A 201 8.31 -7.43 19.95
CA THR A 201 8.35 -6.03 20.32
C THR A 201 7.05 -5.33 19.94
N THR A 202 6.70 -4.30 20.70
CA THR A 202 5.51 -3.48 20.49
C THR A 202 5.92 -2.19 19.80
N LEU A 203 5.21 -1.80 18.75
CA LEU A 203 5.36 -0.47 18.16
C LEU A 203 4.64 0.57 19.04
N PRO A 204 5.24 1.73 19.34
CA PRO A 204 4.58 2.80 20.08
C PRO A 204 3.36 3.36 19.34
N TYR A 205 2.31 3.68 20.11
CA TYR A 205 1.04 4.19 19.58
C TYR A 205 1.12 5.72 19.60
N GLU A 206 1.39 6.34 18.45
CA GLU A 206 1.69 7.77 18.37
C GLU A 206 0.67 8.56 17.51
N PRO A 207 -0.65 8.54 17.81
CA PRO A 207 -1.64 9.28 17.02
C PRO A 207 -1.52 10.81 17.17
N MET A 208 -0.98 11.28 18.30
CA MET A 208 -0.66 12.68 18.55
C MET A 208 0.78 12.77 19.07
N PRO A 209 1.78 12.64 18.20
CA PRO A 209 3.18 12.66 18.60
C PRO A 209 3.54 14.02 19.20
N LYS A 210 4.53 14.01 20.10
CA LYS A 210 5.10 15.25 20.67
C LYS A 210 5.64 16.13 19.54
N VAL A 211 5.74 17.44 19.77
CA VAL A 211 6.16 18.41 18.73
C VAL A 211 7.46 17.98 18.03
N GLY A 212 8.50 17.60 18.78
CA GLY A 212 9.78 17.15 18.20
C GLY A 212 9.79 15.72 17.64
N ARG A 213 8.63 15.04 17.62
CA ARG A 213 8.44 13.69 17.10
C ARG A 213 7.56 13.69 15.83
N LYS A 214 6.81 14.77 15.60
CA LYS A 214 6.01 14.98 14.38
C LYS A 214 6.90 14.88 13.15
N VAL A 215 6.36 14.33 12.06
CA VAL A 215 7.06 14.33 10.78
C VAL A 215 7.29 15.78 10.34
N ASN A 216 8.54 16.11 9.99
CA ASN A 216 8.91 17.42 9.48
C ASN A 216 8.49 17.58 8.02
N LEU A 217 7.27 18.08 7.81
CA LEU A 217 6.70 18.30 6.48
C LEU A 217 7.22 19.61 5.87
N THR A 218 8.13 19.51 4.91
CA THR A 218 8.50 20.67 4.09
C THR A 218 7.59 20.81 2.88
N SER A 219 7.33 22.05 2.48
CA SER A 219 6.45 22.41 1.38
C SER A 219 7.10 23.44 0.46
N ALA A 220 6.40 23.83 -0.60
CA ALA A 220 6.80 24.94 -1.46
C ALA A 220 6.91 26.29 -0.73
N THR A 221 6.22 26.43 0.41
CA THR A 221 6.18 27.64 1.23
C THR A 221 7.15 27.62 2.40
N SER A 222 7.85 26.50 2.63
CA SER A 222 8.79 26.37 3.74
C SER A 222 9.94 27.36 3.67
N THR A 223 10.33 27.87 4.83
CA THR A 223 11.50 28.75 4.98
C THR A 223 12.80 27.96 4.84
N ARG A 224 13.90 28.67 4.60
CA ARG A 224 15.22 28.04 4.46
C ARG A 224 15.65 27.29 5.74
N ASP A 225 15.30 27.83 6.89
CA ASP A 225 15.64 27.23 8.18
C ASP A 225 14.82 25.95 8.44
N GLU A 226 13.54 25.94 8.09
CA GLU A 226 12.69 24.73 8.16
C GLU A 226 13.23 23.62 7.25
N ILE A 227 13.68 23.99 6.06
CA ILE A 227 14.31 23.07 5.08
C ILE A 227 15.59 22.47 5.65
N ASN A 228 16.44 23.27 6.28
CA ASN A 228 17.69 22.80 6.89
C ASN A 228 17.43 21.93 8.13
N GLN A 229 16.39 22.23 8.91
CA GLN A 229 16.02 21.42 10.08
C GLN A 229 15.44 20.07 9.66
N ALA A 230 14.76 20.02 8.51
CA ALA A 230 14.15 18.82 7.97
C ALA A 230 15.10 18.03 7.03
N GLU A 231 16.42 18.12 7.21
CA GLU A 231 17.40 17.41 6.37
C GLU A 231 17.26 15.88 6.44
N GLU A 232 16.91 15.35 7.61
CA GLU A 232 16.43 13.97 7.78
C GLU A 232 14.97 14.01 8.20
N ASP A 233 14.15 13.25 7.51
CA ASP A 233 12.70 13.16 7.73
C ASP A 233 12.26 11.71 7.95
N GLY A 234 13.22 10.80 8.19
CA GLY A 234 12.99 9.37 8.34
C GLY A 234 12.51 8.63 7.09
N VAL A 235 12.37 9.32 5.96
CA VAL A 235 12.03 8.71 4.68
C VAL A 235 13.31 8.25 3.97
N LEU A 236 13.26 7.04 3.44
CA LEU A 236 14.38 6.35 2.82
C LEU A 236 14.08 6.03 1.35
N LEU A 237 15.12 6.07 0.54
CA LEU A 237 15.14 5.53 -0.80
C LEU A 237 15.58 4.07 -0.72
N MET A 238 14.64 3.17 -0.92
CA MET A 238 14.92 1.75 -1.01
C MET A 238 15.47 1.43 -2.38
N CYS A 239 16.60 0.73 -2.41
CA CYS A 239 17.38 0.43 -3.61
C CYS A 239 17.58 -1.08 -3.69
N TYR A 240 16.93 -1.72 -4.66
CA TYR A 240 17.14 -3.12 -4.96
C TYR A 240 18.17 -3.23 -6.08
N VAL A 241 19.38 -3.70 -5.73
CA VAL A 241 20.51 -3.74 -6.64
C VAL A 241 20.76 -5.17 -7.06
N ASN A 242 20.59 -5.42 -8.35
CA ASN A 242 20.88 -6.71 -8.95
C ASN A 242 22.25 -6.65 -9.66
N CYS A 243 23.21 -7.45 -9.19
CA CYS A 243 24.56 -7.59 -9.73
C CYS A 243 24.81 -8.97 -10.37
N SER A 244 23.77 -9.63 -10.89
CA SER A 244 23.86 -10.97 -11.51
C SER A 244 24.92 -11.06 -12.60
N VAL A 245 24.82 -10.12 -13.55
CA VAL A 245 25.52 -10.15 -14.83
C VAL A 245 26.29 -8.84 -14.91
N PRO A 246 27.64 -8.90 -14.99
CA PRO A 246 28.45 -7.73 -15.26
C PRO A 246 27.90 -6.97 -16.46
N GLU A 247 27.78 -5.64 -16.36
CA GLU A 247 27.30 -4.74 -17.42
C GLU A 247 25.77 -4.77 -17.68
N LYS A 248 25.03 -5.65 -17.01
CA LYS A 248 23.56 -5.65 -17.00
C LYS A 248 23.00 -5.49 -15.60
N GLU A 249 23.71 -4.76 -14.75
CA GLU A 249 23.21 -4.46 -13.42
C GLU A 249 21.99 -3.56 -13.47
N THR A 250 20.97 -3.92 -12.70
CA THR A 250 19.75 -3.14 -12.59
C THR A 250 19.60 -2.63 -11.17
N VAL A 251 19.07 -1.42 -11.05
CA VAL A 251 18.72 -0.79 -9.78
C VAL A 251 17.29 -0.33 -9.90
N ASN A 252 16.44 -0.91 -9.05
CA ASN A 252 15.05 -0.50 -8.88
C ASN A 252 14.93 0.30 -7.60
N PHE A 253 14.12 1.35 -7.66
CA PHE A 253 13.94 2.29 -6.57
C PHE A 253 12.50 2.27 -6.09
N CYS A 254 12.32 2.28 -4.78
CA CYS A 254 11.06 2.63 -4.16
C CYS A 254 11.32 3.47 -2.91
N SER A 255 10.25 3.90 -2.25
CA SER A 255 10.34 4.63 -0.99
C SER A 255 10.13 3.69 0.17
N GLY A 256 10.61 4.09 1.34
CA GLY A 256 10.34 3.43 2.61
C GLY A 256 10.47 4.45 3.73
N PHE A 257 10.15 4.07 4.96
CA PHE A 257 10.41 4.93 6.11
C PHE A 257 10.74 4.13 7.35
N ALA A 258 11.54 4.72 8.22
CA ALA A 258 11.96 4.08 9.45
C ALA A 258 10.89 4.16 10.53
N VAL A 259 10.78 3.13 11.37
CA VAL A 259 9.88 3.06 12.52
C VAL A 259 10.62 2.64 13.77
N GLN A 260 10.09 3.04 14.93
CA GLN A 260 10.69 2.68 16.21
C GLN A 260 10.61 1.17 16.45
N GLY A 261 11.59 0.65 17.19
CA GLY A 261 11.57 -0.71 17.68
C GLY A 261 12.86 -1.48 17.45
N GLY A 262 13.75 -1.02 16.55
CA GLY A 262 15.01 -1.71 16.20
C GLY A 262 15.86 -2.09 17.42
N SER A 263 16.05 -1.14 18.33
CA SER A 263 16.80 -1.34 19.58
C SER A 263 16.10 -2.23 20.61
N SER A 264 14.78 -2.42 20.47
CA SER A 264 13.92 -3.20 21.37
C SER A 264 13.55 -4.58 20.81
N ILE A 265 14.16 -5.00 19.71
CA ILE A 265 13.92 -6.33 19.13
C ILE A 265 14.49 -7.41 20.05
N SER A 266 13.70 -8.45 20.31
CA SER A 266 14.19 -9.62 21.03
C SER A 266 15.25 -10.35 20.20
N PRO A 267 16.35 -10.82 20.81
CA PRO A 267 17.32 -11.68 20.14
C PRO A 267 16.72 -12.93 19.47
N GLU A 268 15.53 -13.36 19.92
CA GLU A 268 14.77 -14.47 19.31
C GLU A 268 14.22 -14.10 17.92
N ASP A 269 13.84 -12.84 17.72
CA ASP A 269 13.29 -12.36 16.46
C ASP A 269 14.40 -11.99 15.47
N SER A 270 15.42 -11.29 15.95
CA SER A 270 16.62 -11.00 15.18
C SER A 270 17.82 -10.71 16.09
N PRO A 271 19.04 -11.16 15.73
CA PRO A 271 20.26 -10.77 16.42
C PRO A 271 20.69 -9.33 16.10
N GLY A 272 20.19 -8.74 15.01
CA GLY A 272 20.52 -7.37 14.60
C GLY A 272 19.87 -6.33 15.50
N ARG A 273 20.46 -5.13 15.56
CA ARG A 273 19.96 -3.98 16.35
C ARG A 273 19.68 -2.73 15.53
N GLY A 274 19.88 -2.78 14.21
CA GLY A 274 19.63 -1.63 13.36
C GLY A 274 18.14 -1.30 13.27
N GLU A 275 17.88 -0.11 12.71
CA GLU A 275 16.54 0.46 12.62
C GLU A 275 15.62 -0.37 11.73
N LEU A 276 14.32 -0.26 12.01
CA LEU A 276 13.27 -0.95 11.28
C LEU A 276 12.74 -0.07 10.17
N VAL A 277 12.51 -0.65 8.99
CA VAL A 277 11.99 0.06 7.83
C VAL A 277 10.77 -0.64 7.27
N ILE A 278 9.77 0.15 6.93
CA ILE A 278 8.57 -0.30 6.24
C ILE A 278 8.64 0.15 4.80
N THR A 279 8.29 -0.76 3.89
CA THR A 279 8.13 -0.48 2.46
C THR A 279 7.01 -1.36 1.89
N CYS A 280 6.60 -1.09 0.66
CA CYS A 280 5.73 -1.99 -0.09
C CYS A 280 6.47 -3.23 -0.57
N ALA A 281 5.76 -4.33 -0.69
CA ALA A 281 6.36 -5.61 -1.01
C ALA A 281 6.34 -5.96 -2.50
N HIS A 282 5.38 -5.45 -3.28
CA HIS A 282 5.30 -5.69 -4.72
C HIS A 282 6.55 -5.22 -5.47
N GLU A 283 7.23 -4.18 -5.00
CA GLU A 283 8.50 -3.73 -5.59
C GLU A 283 9.60 -4.77 -5.44
N MET A 284 9.53 -5.61 -4.41
CA MET A 284 10.45 -6.73 -4.25
C MET A 284 10.10 -7.86 -5.22
N GLU A 285 8.81 -8.11 -5.43
CA GLU A 285 8.31 -9.14 -6.35
C GLU A 285 8.64 -8.81 -7.81
N THR A 286 8.71 -7.52 -8.18
CA THR A 286 9.11 -7.10 -9.53
C THR A 286 10.61 -7.25 -9.78
N VAL A 287 11.45 -7.08 -8.74
CA VAL A 287 12.91 -7.20 -8.86
C VAL A 287 13.34 -8.66 -9.01
N VAL A 288 12.55 -9.60 -8.49
CA VAL A 288 12.90 -11.01 -8.50
C VAL A 288 12.19 -11.70 -9.67
N PRO A 289 12.86 -11.89 -10.82
CA PRO A 289 12.27 -12.69 -11.89
C PRO A 289 12.11 -14.13 -11.41
N ALA A 290 10.92 -14.69 -11.63
CA ALA A 290 10.53 -16.04 -11.17
C ALA A 290 11.40 -17.20 -11.68
N ALA A 291 12.29 -16.96 -12.66
CA ALA A 291 13.05 -18.00 -13.34
C ALA A 291 14.56 -18.02 -13.02
N GLU A 292 15.15 -16.92 -12.56
CA GLU A 292 16.59 -16.82 -12.29
C GLU A 292 16.80 -15.91 -11.09
N CYS A 293 16.71 -16.45 -9.87
CA CYS A 293 17.12 -15.69 -8.70
C CYS A 293 18.64 -15.58 -8.71
N PRO A 294 19.20 -14.39 -8.88
CA PRO A 294 20.64 -14.27 -8.88
C PRO A 294 21.19 -14.36 -7.48
N ASP A 295 22.26 -15.13 -7.32
CA ASP A 295 23.00 -15.20 -6.05
C ASP A 295 23.60 -13.82 -5.68
N ASN A 296 23.73 -12.90 -6.64
CA ASN A 296 24.45 -11.62 -6.52
C ASN A 296 23.53 -10.39 -6.51
N GLY A 297 22.57 -10.33 -5.59
CA GLY A 297 21.76 -9.12 -5.37
C GLY A 297 21.82 -8.66 -3.92
N VAL A 298 21.67 -7.36 -3.68
CA VAL A 298 21.57 -6.77 -2.34
C VAL A 298 20.47 -5.72 -2.30
N ILE A 299 19.98 -5.47 -1.09
CA ILE A 299 18.99 -4.41 -0.83
C ILE A 299 19.66 -3.38 0.07
N LEU A 300 19.53 -2.12 -0.31
CA LEU A 300 20.11 -0.98 0.39
C LEU A 300 19.00 0.05 0.67
N ALA A 301 19.09 0.75 1.78
CA ALA A 301 18.29 1.95 2.04
C ALA A 301 19.22 3.17 2.01
N MET A 302 18.82 4.26 1.38
CA MET A 302 19.58 5.50 1.36
C MET A 302 18.77 6.60 2.04
N SER A 303 19.37 7.25 3.03
CA SER A 303 18.82 8.45 3.66
C SER A 303 19.02 9.69 2.80
N ARG A 304 18.32 10.76 3.15
CA ARG A 304 18.43 12.07 2.49
C ARG A 304 19.82 12.70 2.61
N LYS A 305 20.57 12.40 3.67
CA LYS A 305 21.99 12.80 3.84
C LYS A 305 22.96 12.01 2.97
N GLY A 306 22.46 11.04 2.19
CA GLY A 306 23.29 10.15 1.38
C GLY A 306 23.95 9.03 2.18
N HIS A 307 23.60 8.86 3.45
CA HIS A 307 23.99 7.67 4.22
C HIS A 307 23.27 6.46 3.67
N ILE A 308 24.03 5.39 3.39
CA ILE A 308 23.52 4.13 2.87
C ILE A 308 23.50 3.13 4.01
N PHE A 309 22.40 2.41 4.16
CA PHE A 309 22.20 1.38 5.16
C PHE A 309 21.96 0.06 4.41
N PRO A 310 22.91 -0.89 4.45
CA PRO A 310 22.64 -2.26 4.07
C PRO A 310 21.39 -2.82 4.75
N VAL A 311 20.52 -3.48 3.99
CA VAL A 311 19.43 -4.27 4.59
C VAL A 311 20.02 -5.59 5.07
N GLU A 312 19.94 -5.81 6.38
CA GLU A 312 20.44 -7.04 7.00
C GLU A 312 19.43 -8.16 6.89
N ARG A 313 18.13 -7.93 7.07
CA ARG A 313 17.12 -9.01 7.10
C ARG A 313 15.71 -8.54 6.73
N LEU A 314 14.90 -9.48 6.24
CA LEU A 314 13.44 -9.38 6.24
C LEU A 314 12.89 -9.98 7.53
N LEU A 315 12.22 -9.16 8.33
CA LEU A 315 11.64 -9.61 9.59
C LEU A 315 10.22 -10.16 9.42
N SER A 316 9.44 -9.53 8.54
CA SER A 316 8.08 -9.94 8.22
C SER A 316 7.65 -9.44 6.85
N TYR A 317 6.75 -10.19 6.21
CA TYR A 317 6.16 -9.86 4.93
C TYR A 317 4.67 -10.20 4.94
N MET A 318 3.82 -9.25 4.56
CA MET A 318 2.37 -9.39 4.54
C MET A 318 1.85 -9.24 3.11
N PRO A 319 1.70 -10.33 2.35
CA PRO A 319 1.25 -10.28 0.96
C PRO A 319 -0.13 -9.65 0.80
N SER A 320 -1.05 -9.91 1.74
CA SER A 320 -2.43 -9.42 1.67
C SER A 320 -2.54 -7.90 1.74
N THR A 321 -1.62 -7.26 2.45
CA THR A 321 -1.55 -5.80 2.59
C THR A 321 -0.41 -5.20 1.80
N ASP A 322 0.39 -6.01 1.10
CA ASP A 322 1.50 -5.54 0.28
C ASP A 322 2.55 -4.72 1.07
N LEU A 323 2.89 -5.20 2.28
CA LEU A 323 3.86 -4.57 3.16
C LEU A 323 5.01 -5.52 3.52
N SER A 324 6.21 -4.98 3.66
CA SER A 324 7.37 -5.67 4.22
C SER A 324 8.03 -4.86 5.33
N LEU A 325 8.54 -5.57 6.33
CA LEU A 325 9.29 -5.02 7.46
C LEU A 325 10.73 -5.50 7.39
N LEU A 326 11.63 -4.55 7.19
CA LEU A 326 13.06 -4.77 6.97
C LEU A 326 13.85 -4.32 8.20
N GLN A 327 14.96 -4.98 8.47
CA GLN A 327 15.97 -4.54 9.42
C GLN A 327 17.20 -4.02 8.68
N LEU A 328 17.59 -2.79 8.99
CA LEU A 328 18.81 -2.18 8.48
C LEU A 328 20.03 -2.59 9.32
N SER A 329 21.22 -2.35 8.79
CA SER A 329 22.44 -2.40 9.57
C SER A 329 22.53 -1.25 10.57
N GLU A 330 23.13 -1.51 11.73
CA GLU A 330 23.28 -0.50 12.80
C GLU A 330 24.15 0.69 12.37
N ASN A 331 25.15 0.45 11.52
CA ASN A 331 26.05 1.49 11.04
C ASN A 331 25.74 1.81 9.58
N ALA A 332 25.57 3.08 9.25
CA ALA A 332 25.53 3.49 7.86
C ALA A 332 26.93 3.46 7.24
N ILE A 333 26.92 3.49 5.92
CA ILE A 333 28.10 3.62 5.10
C ILE A 333 27.95 4.81 4.16
N GLN A 334 29.08 5.39 3.80
CA GLN A 334 29.19 6.45 2.80
C GLN A 334 30.22 6.07 1.75
N ILE A 335 30.00 6.54 0.52
CA ILE A 335 30.94 6.35 -0.58
C ILE A 335 31.82 7.59 -0.65
N ASP A 336 33.13 7.38 -0.59
CA ASP A 336 34.07 8.46 -0.91
C ASP A 336 33.97 8.76 -2.42
N PRO A 337 33.61 9.99 -2.83
CA PRO A 337 33.38 10.33 -4.23
C PRO A 337 34.64 10.24 -5.10
N LEU A 338 35.84 10.32 -4.52
CA LEU A 338 37.11 10.25 -5.22
C LEU A 338 37.62 8.82 -5.33
N THR A 339 37.63 8.10 -4.21
CA THR A 339 38.19 6.74 -4.15
C THR A 339 37.16 5.65 -4.46
N ARG A 340 35.87 5.99 -4.42
CA ARG A 340 34.71 5.06 -4.50
C ARG A 340 34.73 3.94 -3.46
N GLN A 341 35.52 4.11 -2.41
CA GLN A 341 35.57 3.16 -1.31
C GLN A 341 34.47 3.42 -0.29
N ILE A 342 33.92 2.35 0.24
CA ILE A 342 32.94 2.39 1.33
C ILE A 342 33.64 2.70 2.65
N ARG A 343 33.16 3.71 3.37
CA ARG A 343 33.57 4.03 4.75
C ARG A 343 32.37 3.98 5.69
N PRO A 344 32.52 3.42 6.90
CA PRO A 344 31.47 3.48 7.91
C PRO A 344 31.28 4.92 8.40
N VAL A 345 30.04 5.28 8.73
CA VAL A 345 29.67 6.56 9.33
C VAL A 345 29.42 6.32 10.82
N ILE A 346 30.14 7.05 11.68
CA ILE A 346 30.18 6.79 13.14
C ILE A 346 28.94 7.33 13.86
N GLU A 347 28.19 8.24 13.24
CA GLU A 347 27.03 8.92 13.85
C GLU A 347 25.84 9.00 12.87
N SER A 348 25.37 7.84 12.40
CA SER A 348 24.22 7.75 11.51
C SER A 348 22.98 7.22 12.24
N GLN A 349 22.41 8.04 13.14
CA GLN A 349 21.10 7.71 13.69
C GLN A 349 20.02 8.13 12.69
N LEU A 350 19.17 7.18 12.34
CA LEU A 350 18.06 7.44 11.44
C LEU A 350 16.85 7.92 12.26
N GLU A 351 16.26 9.03 11.83
CA GLU A 351 15.00 9.46 12.42
C GLU A 351 13.90 8.46 12.05
N THR A 352 13.23 7.90 13.05
CA THR A 352 12.07 7.04 12.84
C THR A 352 10.83 7.92 12.68
N LEU A 353 9.70 7.43 12.16
CA LEU A 353 8.45 8.20 12.05
C LEU A 353 7.37 7.73 13.03
N PRO A 354 6.55 8.65 13.57
CA PRO A 354 5.42 8.28 14.43
C PRO A 354 4.31 7.67 13.60
N VAL A 355 3.75 6.55 14.06
CA VAL A 355 2.71 5.82 13.36
C VAL A 355 1.41 5.85 14.17
N SER A 356 0.32 6.24 13.52
CA SER A 356 -1.01 6.28 14.14
C SER A 356 -1.64 4.89 14.08
N PRO A 357 -2.10 4.34 15.22
CA PRO A 357 -2.91 3.11 15.23
C PRO A 357 -4.35 3.34 14.79
N TYR A 358 -4.75 4.61 14.59
CA TYR A 358 -6.11 4.98 14.23
C TYR A 358 -6.17 5.46 12.78
N PRO A 359 -7.16 4.99 11.99
CA PRO A 359 -7.38 5.48 10.64
C PRO A 359 -7.79 6.96 10.68
N ALA A 360 -7.30 7.73 9.71
CA ALA A 360 -7.69 9.13 9.53
C ALA A 360 -9.14 9.21 9.03
N VAL A 361 -9.85 10.30 9.35
CA VAL A 361 -11.24 10.48 8.91
C VAL A 361 -11.29 10.95 7.45
N VAL A 362 -12.30 10.56 6.69
CA VAL A 362 -12.50 11.07 5.32
C VAL A 362 -12.49 12.60 5.30
N ASN A 363 -11.89 13.18 4.26
CA ASN A 363 -11.57 14.61 4.11
C ASN A 363 -10.44 15.14 5.00
N THR A 364 -9.70 14.27 5.70
CA THR A 364 -8.47 14.68 6.37
C THR A 364 -7.46 15.17 5.32
N GLU A 365 -6.81 16.29 5.62
CA GLU A 365 -5.69 16.81 4.84
C GLU A 365 -4.46 15.93 5.09
N LEU A 366 -3.87 15.46 4.00
CA LEU A 366 -2.74 14.55 3.98
C LEU A 366 -1.53 15.22 3.34
N SER A 367 -0.36 14.76 3.75
CA SER A 367 0.92 15.05 3.12
C SER A 367 1.52 13.73 2.63
N VAL A 368 1.69 13.60 1.33
CA VAL A 368 2.16 12.36 0.71
C VAL A 368 3.57 12.57 0.19
N CYS A 369 4.50 11.71 0.61
CA CYS A 369 5.87 11.77 0.12
C CYS A 369 5.92 11.34 -1.35
N SER A 370 6.62 12.12 -2.17
CA SER A 370 6.77 11.86 -3.59
C SER A 370 8.20 11.49 -3.95
N PHE A 371 8.35 10.50 -4.85
CA PHE A 371 9.64 10.07 -5.36
C PHE A 371 10.44 11.20 -6.03
N GLY A 372 9.75 12.14 -6.69
CA GLY A 372 10.39 13.29 -7.34
C GLY A 372 11.20 14.15 -6.38
N GLY A 373 10.89 14.11 -5.08
CA GLY A 373 11.70 14.74 -4.05
C GLY A 373 13.07 14.12 -3.84
N TRP A 374 13.44 13.01 -4.51
CA TRP A 374 14.81 12.47 -4.51
C TRP A 374 15.67 12.97 -5.67
N LEU A 375 15.06 13.68 -6.64
CA LEU A 375 15.73 14.12 -7.86
C LEU A 375 16.04 15.62 -7.79
N PRO A 376 17.32 16.04 -7.95
CA PRO A 376 17.63 17.45 -8.10
C PRO A 376 17.06 18.00 -9.41
N ARG A 377 16.60 19.25 -9.41
CA ARG A 377 16.25 19.96 -10.65
C ARG A 377 17.55 20.45 -11.29
N THR A 378 17.66 20.28 -12.60
CA THR A 378 18.79 20.78 -13.38
C THR A 378 18.37 22.04 -14.14
N ASP A 379 18.41 23.20 -13.48
CA ASP A 379 18.51 24.45 -14.24
C ASP A 379 19.96 24.60 -14.75
N GLU A 380 20.11 25.05 -15.99
CA GLU A 380 21.24 24.76 -16.91
C GLU A 380 22.62 25.35 -16.57
N THR A 381 22.87 25.78 -15.33
CA THR A 381 24.08 26.55 -14.99
C THR A 381 24.73 26.11 -13.69
N SER A 382 25.39 24.94 -13.67
CA SER A 382 26.69 24.76 -13.01
C SER A 382 27.19 23.33 -13.09
N GLY A 383 28.51 23.20 -13.31
CA GLY A 383 29.22 21.95 -13.48
C GLY A 383 29.23 21.03 -12.25
N MET A 384 30.29 20.22 -12.17
CA MET A 384 30.56 19.13 -11.22
C MET A 384 30.34 19.41 -9.71
N VAL A 385 29.96 20.64 -9.35
CA VAL A 385 29.74 21.19 -8.00
C VAL A 385 28.24 21.34 -7.66
N SER A 386 27.30 21.26 -8.62
CA SER A 386 25.84 21.31 -8.32
C SER A 386 25.26 19.96 -7.84
N ARG A 387 26.09 19.09 -7.27
CA ARG A 387 25.70 17.71 -6.90
C ARG A 387 24.58 17.62 -5.86
N PHE A 388 24.25 18.70 -5.15
CA PHE A 388 23.18 18.72 -4.15
C PHE A 388 22.73 20.16 -3.92
N LEU A 389 21.95 20.79 -4.81
CA LEU A 389 21.12 21.92 -4.35
C LEU A 389 20.06 21.34 -3.41
N HIS A 390 20.49 21.09 -2.17
CA HIS A 390 19.74 20.45 -1.09
C HIS A 390 18.34 21.09 -0.98
N GLU A 391 18.21 22.40 -1.22
CA GLU A 391 16.95 23.09 -1.00
C GLU A 391 15.82 22.64 -1.91
N GLU A 392 16.07 22.37 -3.20
CA GLU A 392 14.98 22.05 -4.13
C GLU A 392 14.50 20.61 -3.98
N VAL A 393 15.44 19.69 -3.75
CA VAL A 393 15.17 18.29 -3.41
C VAL A 393 14.34 18.23 -2.13
N ILE A 394 14.71 19.02 -1.11
CA ILE A 394 14.02 19.10 0.18
C ILE A 394 12.65 19.80 0.06
N ARG A 395 12.49 20.82 -0.79
CA ARG A 395 11.18 21.49 -1.00
C ARG A 395 10.18 20.61 -1.74
N ASN A 396 10.65 19.76 -2.66
CA ASN A 396 9.80 18.96 -3.55
C ASN A 396 9.43 17.58 -2.99
N ARG A 397 9.40 17.41 -1.66
CA ARG A 397 9.23 16.10 -1.01
C ARG A 397 7.79 15.70 -0.78
N TRP A 398 6.99 16.67 -0.39
CA TRP A 398 5.65 16.42 0.09
C TRP A 398 4.65 17.18 -0.77
N ALA A 399 3.58 16.50 -1.13
CA ALA A 399 2.45 17.11 -1.80
C ALA A 399 1.20 16.98 -0.93
N ARG A 400 0.40 18.03 -0.89
CA ARG A 400 -0.89 18.00 -0.18
C ARG A 400 -1.87 17.15 -0.96
N ALA A 401 -2.61 16.35 -0.20
CA ALA A 401 -3.66 15.50 -0.73
C ALA A 401 -4.84 15.51 0.24
N THR A 402 -5.99 15.09 -0.23
CA THR A 402 -7.18 14.89 0.60
C THR A 402 -7.53 13.41 0.62
N LEU A 403 -7.78 12.88 1.82
CA LEU A 403 -8.31 11.53 1.99
C LEU A 403 -9.75 11.46 1.45
N VAL A 404 -10.00 10.63 0.44
CA VAL A 404 -11.31 10.52 -0.22
C VAL A 404 -12.14 9.37 0.33
N GLY A 405 -11.52 8.28 0.77
CA GLY A 405 -12.26 7.16 1.34
C GLY A 405 -11.42 5.93 1.61
N TYR A 406 -12.08 4.91 2.14
CA TYR A 406 -11.50 3.59 2.38
C TYR A 406 -12.21 2.51 1.57
N ARG A 407 -11.50 1.39 1.38
CA ARG A 407 -12.10 0.17 0.85
C ARG A 407 -11.74 -1.06 1.68
N ASP A 408 -12.67 -2.01 1.68
CA ASP A 408 -12.49 -3.34 2.25
C ASP A 408 -11.61 -4.23 1.33
N PRO A 409 -11.21 -5.43 1.78
CA PRO A 409 -10.38 -6.34 0.97
C PRO A 409 -11.01 -6.77 -0.37
N ILE A 410 -12.32 -6.60 -0.56
CA ILE A 410 -13.03 -6.93 -1.80
C ILE A 410 -13.35 -5.68 -2.64
N GLY A 411 -12.84 -4.52 -2.24
CA GLY A 411 -12.93 -3.25 -2.98
C GLY A 411 -14.22 -2.46 -2.76
N ARG A 412 -15.08 -2.86 -1.84
CA ARG A 412 -16.28 -2.09 -1.45
C ARG A 412 -15.88 -0.91 -0.58
N GLN A 413 -16.72 0.12 -0.57
CA GLN A 413 -16.54 1.25 0.32
C GLN A 413 -16.57 0.78 1.78
N ALA A 414 -15.60 1.25 2.56
CA ALA A 414 -15.50 1.05 3.98
C ALA A 414 -15.47 2.41 4.69
N GLU A 415 -15.95 2.45 5.93
CA GLU A 415 -16.02 3.69 6.70
C GLU A 415 -15.21 3.59 8.00
N THR A 416 -14.58 4.69 8.40
CA THR A 416 -13.90 4.77 9.70
C THR A 416 -14.92 4.83 10.83
N GLY A 417 -14.62 4.16 11.95
CA GLY A 417 -15.50 4.13 13.12
C GLY A 417 -16.63 3.11 13.03
N THR A 418 -16.71 2.36 11.92
CA THR A 418 -17.59 1.18 11.79
C THR A 418 -16.79 -0.10 12.08
N TYR A 419 -17.43 -1.25 11.87
CA TYR A 419 -16.78 -2.57 11.97
C TYR A 419 -16.18 -3.03 10.64
N ASP A 420 -16.07 -2.13 9.65
CA ASP A 420 -15.51 -2.47 8.35
C ASP A 420 -13.99 -2.65 8.45
N GLU A 421 -13.46 -3.61 7.72
CA GLU A 421 -12.02 -3.77 7.59
C GLU A 421 -11.48 -2.74 6.59
N LEU A 422 -10.51 -1.93 7.01
CA LEU A 422 -9.87 -0.94 6.14
C LEU A 422 -8.63 -1.57 5.50
N ALA A 423 -8.79 -2.05 4.26
CA ALA A 423 -7.69 -2.65 3.50
C ALA A 423 -6.95 -1.64 2.63
N GLN A 424 -7.67 -0.61 2.16
CA GLN A 424 -7.19 0.36 1.20
C GLN A 424 -7.63 1.78 1.60
N LEU A 425 -6.73 2.74 1.38
CA LEU A 425 -6.91 4.17 1.59
C LEU A 425 -6.76 4.88 0.23
N ASP A 426 -7.83 5.55 -0.23
CA ASP A 426 -7.85 6.32 -1.48
C ASP A 426 -7.67 7.82 -1.19
N PHE A 427 -6.74 8.49 -1.87
CA PHE A 427 -6.50 9.94 -1.73
C PHE A 427 -6.37 10.65 -3.09
N VAL A 428 -6.57 11.96 -3.12
CA VAL A 428 -6.44 12.79 -4.33
C VAL A 428 -5.55 13.98 -4.05
N LEU A 429 -4.68 14.31 -5.00
CA LEU A 429 -3.80 15.48 -4.92
C LEU A 429 -4.62 16.77 -4.82
N ASP A 430 -4.23 17.65 -3.91
CA ASP A 430 -4.76 19.01 -3.87
C ASP A 430 -3.92 19.90 -4.79
N TYR A 431 -4.46 20.15 -5.98
CA TYR A 431 -3.83 20.99 -7.02
C TYR A 431 -3.84 22.48 -6.66
N GLU A 432 -4.77 22.93 -5.82
CA GLU A 432 -4.94 24.33 -5.47
C GLU A 432 -4.10 24.71 -4.25
N SER A 433 -3.70 23.73 -3.43
CA SER A 433 -2.83 23.97 -2.28
C SER A 433 -1.52 24.68 -2.69
N PRO A 434 -1.19 25.85 -2.10
CA PRO A 434 0.07 26.54 -2.34
C PRO A 434 1.28 25.80 -1.74
N GLU A 435 1.06 24.90 -0.79
CA GLU A 435 2.09 24.07 -0.17
C GLU A 435 2.60 22.98 -1.12
N THR A 436 1.76 22.52 -2.06
CA THR A 436 2.17 21.52 -3.05
C THR A 436 3.17 22.15 -4.05
N PRO A 437 4.38 21.60 -4.19
CA PRO A 437 5.40 22.10 -5.11
C PRO A 437 4.95 22.09 -6.58
N ALA A 438 5.26 23.17 -7.30
CA ALA A 438 4.92 23.32 -8.72
C ALA A 438 5.50 22.18 -9.57
N SER A 439 6.72 21.72 -9.27
CA SER A 439 7.35 20.59 -9.96
C SER A 439 6.54 19.30 -9.84
N ILE A 440 5.91 19.03 -8.70
CA ILE A 440 5.02 17.86 -8.53
C ILE A 440 3.73 18.08 -9.32
N LYS A 441 3.13 19.27 -9.26
CA LYS A 441 1.92 19.59 -10.04
C LYS A 441 2.16 19.40 -11.53
N ASP A 442 3.28 19.91 -12.03
CA ASP A 442 3.66 19.84 -13.44
C ASP A 442 3.97 18.40 -13.85
N ALA A 443 4.70 17.65 -13.02
CA ALA A 443 4.98 16.24 -13.26
C ALA A 443 3.70 15.40 -13.31
N VAL A 444 2.76 15.64 -12.39
CA VAL A 444 1.48 14.95 -12.35
C VAL A 444 0.64 15.29 -13.58
N LYS A 445 0.61 16.57 -14.01
CA LYS A 445 -0.05 16.97 -15.26
C LYS A 445 0.58 16.28 -16.48
N ALA A 446 1.91 16.17 -16.51
CA ALA A 446 2.63 15.50 -17.59
C ALA A 446 2.40 13.98 -17.60
N SER A 447 2.22 13.36 -16.43
CA SER A 447 1.97 11.92 -16.27
C SER A 447 0.48 11.56 -16.31
N SER A 448 -0.32 12.28 -17.10
CA SER A 448 -1.77 12.06 -17.24
C SER A 448 -2.52 12.02 -15.91
N PHE A 449 -2.18 12.93 -14.99
CA PHE A 449 -2.79 13.08 -13.66
C PHE A 449 -2.63 11.88 -12.72
N ALA A 450 -1.59 11.07 -12.91
CA ALA A 450 -1.22 10.01 -11.97
C ALA A 450 -0.46 10.55 -10.75
N PHE A 451 -1.11 10.61 -9.59
CA PHE A 451 -0.50 10.93 -8.30
C PHE A 451 -0.82 9.86 -7.27
N PRO A 452 0.17 9.31 -6.54
CA PRO A 452 1.58 9.70 -6.47
C PRO A 452 2.42 9.25 -7.68
N MET A 453 3.58 9.88 -7.87
CA MET A 453 4.49 9.52 -8.97
C MET A 453 5.08 8.11 -8.78
N PRO A 454 5.41 7.39 -9.88
CA PRO A 454 6.12 6.12 -9.81
C PRO A 454 7.38 6.17 -8.92
N GLY A 455 7.63 5.10 -8.17
CA GLY A 455 8.70 5.03 -7.17
C GLY A 455 8.34 5.56 -5.78
N SER A 456 7.17 6.19 -5.62
CA SER A 456 6.68 6.63 -4.29
C SER A 456 6.12 5.49 -3.44
N SER A 457 5.97 4.29 -4.03
CA SER A 457 5.55 3.06 -3.36
C SER A 457 6.40 2.78 -2.12
N GLY A 458 5.76 2.44 -1.00
CA GLY A 458 6.35 2.29 0.33
C GLY A 458 6.58 3.59 1.11
N GLY A 459 6.35 4.76 0.49
CA GLY A 459 6.48 6.06 1.15
C GLY A 459 5.35 6.35 2.15
N PRO A 460 5.58 7.17 3.18
CA PRO A 460 4.57 7.49 4.18
C PRO A 460 3.51 8.46 3.65
N VAL A 461 2.28 8.28 4.14
CA VAL A 461 1.17 9.23 4.07
C VAL A 461 0.95 9.78 5.47
N VAL A 462 1.08 11.10 5.63
CA VAL A 462 1.07 11.77 6.93
C VAL A 462 -0.18 12.64 7.06
N ASP A 463 -0.88 12.57 8.18
CA ASP A 463 -1.93 13.55 8.50
C ASP A 463 -1.27 14.86 8.91
N VAL A 464 -1.61 15.93 8.19
CA VAL A 464 -1.00 17.27 8.34
C VAL A 464 -1.20 17.83 9.74
N ASN A 465 -2.34 17.55 10.37
CA ASN A 465 -2.69 18.14 11.66
C ASN A 465 -1.95 17.45 12.82
N THR A 466 -1.95 16.12 12.80
CA THR A 466 -1.29 15.33 13.86
C THR A 466 0.21 15.24 13.66
N GLY A 467 0.69 15.23 12.41
CA GLY A 467 2.08 14.95 12.07
C GLY A 467 2.45 13.48 12.24
N SER A 468 1.46 12.58 12.20
CA SER A 468 1.64 11.13 12.29
C SER A 468 1.42 10.45 10.95
N VAL A 469 2.13 9.35 10.70
CA VAL A 469 1.87 8.47 9.56
C VAL A 469 0.52 7.78 9.75
N VAL A 470 -0.37 7.93 8.77
CA VAL A 470 -1.73 7.36 8.73
C VAL A 470 -1.94 6.40 7.55
N GLY A 471 -0.97 6.33 6.63
CA GLY A 471 -0.95 5.32 5.58
C GLY A 471 0.42 5.14 4.92
N ILE A 472 0.50 4.17 4.02
CA ILE A 472 1.70 3.82 3.25
C ILE A 472 1.31 3.77 1.77
N VAL A 473 1.96 4.57 0.94
CA VAL A 473 1.69 4.65 -0.50
C VAL A 473 1.94 3.30 -1.15
N ARG A 474 0.99 2.82 -1.95
CA ARG A 474 1.17 1.67 -2.85
C ARG A 474 1.42 2.12 -4.28
N GLY A 475 0.72 3.17 -4.72
CA GLY A 475 0.81 3.66 -6.08
C GLY A 475 -0.44 4.43 -6.49
N THR A 476 -0.85 4.27 -7.74
CA THR A 476 -2.01 4.94 -8.34
C THR A 476 -3.01 3.95 -8.85
N LYS A 477 -4.29 4.29 -8.75
CA LYS A 477 -5.40 3.52 -9.29
C LYS A 477 -6.20 4.38 -10.24
N SER A 478 -6.40 3.89 -11.46
CA SER A 478 -7.30 4.49 -12.43
C SER A 478 -8.63 3.75 -12.46
N SER A 479 -9.71 4.52 -12.49
CA SER A 479 -11.06 4.04 -12.77
C SER A 479 -11.27 3.92 -14.28
N LYS A 480 -12.18 3.05 -14.70
CA LYS A 480 -12.67 3.01 -16.09
C LYS A 480 -13.31 4.33 -16.53
N LEU A 481 -13.76 5.14 -15.57
CA LEU A 481 -14.34 6.46 -15.81
C LEU A 481 -13.27 7.56 -15.95
N GLY A 482 -11.98 7.22 -15.93
CA GLY A 482 -10.88 8.18 -16.07
C GLY A 482 -10.42 8.81 -14.75
N ASP A 483 -11.12 8.61 -13.64
CA ASP A 483 -10.67 9.08 -12.33
C ASP A 483 -9.35 8.40 -11.93
N SER A 484 -8.30 9.19 -11.70
CA SER A 484 -7.04 8.74 -11.11
C SER A 484 -7.00 9.10 -9.63
N ARG A 485 -6.69 8.14 -8.77
CA ARG A 485 -6.56 8.33 -7.32
C ARG A 485 -5.27 7.70 -6.83
N GLY A 486 -4.70 8.30 -5.79
CA GLY A 486 -3.63 7.69 -5.03
C GLY A 486 -4.18 6.50 -4.24
N ASP A 487 -3.37 5.45 -4.17
CA ASP A 487 -3.66 4.19 -3.50
C ASP A 487 -2.65 3.98 -2.37
N ALA A 488 -3.13 3.69 -1.16
CA ALA A 488 -2.32 3.44 0.01
C ALA A 488 -2.91 2.35 0.92
N VAL A 489 -2.09 1.83 1.82
CA VAL A 489 -2.48 0.94 2.93
C VAL A 489 -2.68 1.78 4.19
N PRO A 490 -3.76 1.60 4.96
CA PRO A 490 -3.92 2.25 6.26
C PRO A 490 -2.78 1.89 7.23
N ALA A 491 -2.28 2.86 7.99
CA ALA A 491 -1.15 2.65 8.91
C ALA A 491 -1.45 1.65 10.04
N GLU A 492 -2.72 1.41 10.38
CA GLU A 492 -3.10 0.39 11.36
C GLU A 492 -2.57 -1.00 10.99
N LYS A 493 -2.42 -1.31 9.69
CA LYS A 493 -1.88 -2.59 9.21
C LYS A 493 -0.41 -2.79 9.60
N VAL A 494 0.34 -1.71 9.87
CA VAL A 494 1.71 -1.80 10.37
C VAL A 494 1.76 -2.50 11.73
N PHE A 495 0.75 -2.31 12.59
CA PHE A 495 0.73 -2.91 13.92
C PHE A 495 0.54 -4.43 13.87
N GLU A 496 0.13 -5.00 12.74
CA GLU A 496 0.08 -6.46 12.55
C GLU A 496 1.48 -7.11 12.55
N PHE A 497 2.54 -6.34 12.26
CA PHE A 497 3.93 -6.80 12.38
C PHE A 497 4.41 -6.93 13.82
N PHE A 498 3.75 -6.28 14.78
CA PHE A 498 4.25 -6.11 16.14
C PHE A 498 3.32 -6.75 17.14
N ALA A 499 3.84 -7.20 18.27
CA ALA A 499 3.01 -7.67 19.37
C ALA A 499 2.09 -6.54 19.84
N LEU A 500 0.86 -6.89 20.21
CA LEU A 500 -0.06 -5.91 20.79
C LEU A 500 0.30 -5.70 22.27
N PRO A 501 0.28 -4.44 22.76
CA PRO A 501 0.56 -4.15 24.16
C PRO A 501 -0.32 -4.99 25.10
N GLY A 502 0.31 -5.78 25.97
CA GLY A 502 -0.36 -6.63 26.97
C GLY A 502 -0.93 -7.96 26.47
N LEU A 503 -0.98 -8.20 25.15
CA LEU A 503 -1.48 -9.45 24.55
C LEU A 503 -0.35 -10.39 24.09
N GLY A 504 0.85 -9.84 23.86
CA GLY A 504 2.01 -10.61 23.40
C GLY A 504 1.90 -11.04 21.93
N LYS A 505 2.75 -11.99 21.52
CA LYS A 505 2.71 -12.56 20.17
C LYS A 505 1.45 -13.40 19.96
N ARG A 506 0.83 -13.26 18.79
CA ARG A 506 -0.16 -14.19 18.26
C ARG A 506 0.53 -15.55 18.05
N ARG A 507 0.00 -16.58 18.70
CA ARG A 507 0.51 -17.95 18.59
C ARG A 507 0.06 -18.64 17.31
#